data_AF-A0A954FBM1-F1
#
_entry.id   AF-A0A954FBM1-F1
#
_cell.length_a   1.000
_cell.length_b   1.000
_cell.length_c   1.000
_cell.angle_alpha   90.00
_cell.angle_beta   90.00
_cell.angle_gamma   90.00
#
_symmetry.space_group_name_H-M   'P 1'
#
loop_
_entity.id
_entity.type
_entity.pdbx_description
1 polymer ?
#
loop_
_entity_poly.entity_id
_entity_poly.type
_entity_poly.pdbx_seq_one_letter_code
_entity_poly.pdbx_strand_id
1 'polypeptide(L)'
;MFFNRAKSCCQFFLIMFTLCLWEKNIAESAEQFTSETELVEHYQFTDQGLELNSDSADQLNFDSHNLYRNHPQLAEVENHLSPSAFDQIDLDPVSYHDEEPACVISLESEQTKQLELFLGLEGSKQPQDFGVNAHFGSRLHANYGFQLFEDSTLGFQIGTAVNLTDHAVRVTSQIDGASSRTQSFTTLGFFQRHERISWAVVFDYLYQQDYSKVSLSQLRMQGGYSLNETQEIGAFFMFPTSGANADWAGIPVTLDPLAQGAFYYRQTWDHAAETTFWLGAAEGHGQVNAALGDASDTSVQIAFGSDFHVPLNKHVALFGQANFIMPSDTGTVDAYLGFAIYPGGNAYGWRKQQYSPVLPVANNTSFAVDLDR
;
A
#
# COMPACT_ATOMS: atom_id res chain seq x y z
N MET A 1 -7.28 -34.26 4.94
CA MET A 1 -6.37 -33.49 4.07
C MET A 1 -6.69 -31.98 4.04
N PHE A 2 -7.32 -31.42 5.08
CA PHE A 2 -7.92 -30.07 5.10
C PHE A 2 -7.04 -28.97 5.73
N PHE A 3 -5.88 -29.32 6.32
CA PHE A 3 -5.02 -28.37 7.07
C PHE A 3 -3.83 -27.78 6.27
N ASN A 4 -3.67 -28.11 4.98
CA ASN A 4 -2.43 -27.81 4.26
C ASN A 4 -2.46 -26.58 3.33
N ARG A 5 -3.62 -25.98 3.03
CA ARG A 5 -3.70 -24.83 2.08
C ARG A 5 -3.96 -23.47 2.73
N ALA A 6 -4.68 -23.41 3.85
CA ALA A 6 -4.72 -22.19 4.69
C ALA A 6 -3.33 -21.84 5.26
N LYS A 7 -2.46 -22.85 5.42
CA LYS A 7 -1.03 -22.66 5.71
C LYS A 7 -0.32 -21.87 4.63
N SER A 8 -0.70 -21.95 3.35
CA SER A 8 0.05 -21.31 2.25
C SER A 8 -0.08 -19.79 2.25
N CYS A 9 -1.29 -19.24 2.43
CA CYS A 9 -1.47 -17.78 2.55
C CYS A 9 -0.90 -17.25 3.87
N CYS A 10 -1.11 -17.98 4.97
CA CYS A 10 -0.54 -17.61 6.26
C CYS A 10 1.01 -17.69 6.22
N GLN A 11 1.59 -18.68 5.55
CA GLN A 11 3.03 -18.79 5.32
C GLN A 11 3.55 -17.68 4.41
N PHE A 12 2.83 -17.29 3.35
CA PHE A 12 3.26 -16.17 2.51
C PHE A 12 3.26 -14.85 3.29
N PHE A 13 2.20 -14.57 4.07
CA PHE A 13 2.14 -13.41 4.95
C PHE A 13 3.23 -13.47 6.03
N LEU A 14 3.48 -14.65 6.61
CA LEU A 14 4.55 -14.88 7.58
C LEU A 14 5.93 -14.70 6.94
N ILE A 15 6.14 -15.14 5.69
CA ILE A 15 7.40 -14.97 4.96
C ILE A 15 7.64 -13.49 4.68
N MET A 16 6.64 -12.78 4.16
CA MET A 16 6.74 -11.33 3.94
C MET A 16 6.99 -10.58 5.25
N PHE A 17 6.26 -10.92 6.31
CA PHE A 17 6.46 -10.33 7.63
C PHE A 17 7.83 -10.68 8.23
N THR A 18 8.32 -11.91 8.05
CA THR A 18 9.65 -12.34 8.52
C THR A 18 10.75 -11.67 7.71
N LEU A 19 10.58 -11.48 6.40
CA LEU A 19 11.52 -10.72 5.56
C LEU A 19 11.58 -9.26 6.00
N CYS A 20 10.43 -8.62 6.29
CA CYS A 20 10.40 -7.27 6.85
C CYS A 20 11.05 -7.19 8.24
N LEU A 21 10.79 -8.15 9.14
CA LEU A 21 11.42 -8.20 10.46
C LEU A 21 12.93 -8.48 10.37
N TRP A 22 13.35 -9.31 9.42
CA TRP A 22 14.76 -9.62 9.19
C TRP A 22 15.51 -8.40 8.66
N GLU A 23 14.94 -7.64 7.71
CA GLU A 23 15.50 -6.35 7.28
C GLU A 23 15.56 -5.34 8.43
N LYS A 24 14.52 -5.27 9.29
CA LYS A 24 14.52 -4.38 10.48
C LYS A 24 15.66 -4.71 11.46
N ASN A 25 15.92 -6.00 11.72
CA ASN A 25 17.02 -6.42 12.61
C ASN A 25 18.40 -6.07 12.05
N ILE A 26 18.55 -6.01 10.72
CA ILE A 26 19.80 -5.57 10.08
C ILE A 26 19.98 -4.06 10.30
N ALA A 27 18.90 -3.28 10.23
CA ALA A 27 18.94 -1.84 10.51
C ALA A 27 19.21 -1.54 12.00
N GLU A 28 18.56 -2.24 12.93
CA GLU A 28 18.83 -2.11 14.39
C GLU A 28 20.28 -2.51 14.73
N SER A 29 20.87 -3.49 14.03
CA SER A 29 22.28 -3.86 14.20
C SER A 29 23.24 -2.76 13.72
N ALA A 30 22.84 -1.94 12.73
CA ALA A 30 23.64 -0.80 12.27
C ALA A 30 23.52 0.39 13.23
N GLU A 31 22.32 0.64 13.79
CA GLU A 31 22.12 1.65 14.85
C GLU A 31 22.89 1.28 16.14
N GLN A 32 22.87 0.00 16.52
CA GLN A 32 23.61 -0.47 17.70
C GLN A 32 25.13 -0.28 17.53
N PHE A 33 25.65 -0.48 16.30
CA PHE A 33 27.04 -0.21 15.97
C PHE A 33 27.40 1.29 16.09
N THR A 34 26.48 2.20 15.78
CA THR A 34 26.69 3.65 16.00
C THR A 34 26.54 4.09 17.46
N SER A 35 25.89 3.28 18.32
CA SER A 35 25.74 3.57 19.75
C SER A 35 26.93 3.11 20.60
N GLU A 36 27.76 2.20 20.08
CA GLU A 36 28.94 1.67 20.78
C GLU A 36 30.23 2.46 20.50
N THR A 37 30.19 3.47 19.63
CA THR A 37 31.27 4.45 19.50
C THR A 37 31.11 5.55 20.56
N GLU A 38 32.18 5.87 21.30
CA GLU A 38 32.25 6.84 22.43
C GLU A 38 31.93 8.32 22.05
N LEU A 39 31.13 8.56 21.01
CA LEU A 39 30.65 9.89 20.60
C LEU A 39 29.50 10.42 21.48
N VAL A 40 29.01 9.63 22.43
CA VAL A 40 27.76 9.90 23.18
C VAL A 40 27.97 10.81 24.42
N GLU A 41 29.21 11.09 24.85
CA GLU A 41 29.42 11.88 26.08
C GLU A 41 29.13 13.38 25.96
N HIS A 42 28.94 13.92 24.74
CA HIS A 42 28.77 15.37 24.53
C HIS A 42 27.39 15.82 24.06
N TYR A 43 26.44 14.89 23.92
CA TYR A 43 25.12 15.17 23.36
C TYR A 43 24.00 14.71 24.28
N GLN A 44 23.00 15.57 24.46
CA GLN A 44 21.80 15.32 25.25
C GLN A 44 20.57 15.38 24.34
N PHE A 45 19.70 14.38 24.45
CA PHE A 45 18.42 14.39 23.74
C PHE A 45 17.41 15.33 24.42
N THR A 46 16.84 16.24 23.63
CA THR A 46 15.69 17.08 24.00
C THR A 46 14.47 16.73 23.15
N ASP A 47 13.31 17.28 23.49
CA ASP A 47 12.06 17.10 22.74
C ASP A 47 12.13 17.68 21.30
N GLN A 48 13.22 18.38 20.93
CA GLN A 48 13.45 18.94 19.60
C GLN A 48 14.59 18.25 18.81
N GLY A 49 15.38 17.37 19.44
CA GLY A 49 16.46 16.67 18.75
C GLY A 49 17.67 16.41 19.65
N LEU A 50 18.80 16.11 19.02
CA LEU A 50 20.06 15.87 19.69
C LEU A 50 20.80 17.21 19.87
N GLU A 51 20.90 17.72 21.10
CA GLU A 51 21.57 18.98 21.40
C GLU A 51 22.93 18.76 22.06
N LEU A 52 23.92 19.59 21.72
CA LEU A 52 25.26 19.54 22.31
C LEU A 52 25.20 20.13 23.73
N ASN A 53 25.75 19.43 24.72
CA ASN A 53 25.74 19.90 26.11
C ASN A 53 26.45 21.26 26.22
N SER A 54 25.77 22.27 26.77
CA SER A 54 26.26 23.65 26.86
C SER A 54 27.61 23.77 27.59
N ASP A 55 27.90 22.86 28.53
CA ASP A 55 29.18 22.85 29.25
C ASP A 55 30.36 22.42 28.37
N SER A 56 30.10 21.78 27.22
CA SER A 56 31.10 21.35 26.23
C SER A 56 31.32 22.41 25.13
N ALA A 57 30.34 23.28 24.88
CA ALA A 57 30.41 24.31 23.85
C ALA A 57 31.46 25.39 24.16
N ASP A 58 31.67 25.73 25.44
CA ASP A 58 32.65 26.74 25.87
C ASP A 58 34.12 26.30 25.70
N GLN A 59 34.39 25.00 25.51
CA GLN A 59 35.76 24.50 25.30
C GLN A 59 36.19 24.46 23.83
N LEU A 60 35.27 24.66 22.88
CA LEU A 60 35.52 24.52 21.44
C LEU A 60 35.60 25.88 20.74
N ASN A 61 36.43 26.80 21.24
CA ASN A 61 36.74 28.05 20.53
C ASN A 61 38.02 27.87 19.71
N PHE A 62 37.88 27.46 18.44
CA PHE A 62 39.01 27.15 17.56
C PHE A 62 39.32 28.29 16.59
N ASP A 63 40.57 28.74 16.62
CA ASP A 63 41.15 29.65 15.63
C ASP A 63 41.66 28.85 14.41
N SER A 64 41.44 29.41 13.22
CA SER A 64 41.29 28.65 11.98
C SER A 64 42.58 28.12 11.33
N HIS A 65 42.42 26.99 10.63
CA HIS A 65 43.30 26.35 9.64
C HIS A 65 44.58 25.63 10.09
N ASN A 66 45.36 26.10 11.07
CA ASN A 66 46.65 25.44 11.38
C ASN A 66 46.60 24.39 12.51
N LEU A 67 45.51 24.30 13.27
CA LEU A 67 45.38 23.37 14.39
C LEU A 67 44.55 22.11 14.08
N TYR A 68 43.76 22.12 13.01
CA TYR A 68 42.88 20.98 12.64
C TYR A 68 43.68 19.70 12.33
N ARG A 69 44.88 19.81 11.77
CA ARG A 69 45.76 18.66 11.48
C ARG A 69 46.46 18.06 12.71
N ASN A 70 46.49 18.77 13.83
CA ASN A 70 47.21 18.32 15.02
C ASN A 70 46.25 17.91 16.15
N HIS A 71 44.95 17.76 15.86
CA HIS A 71 43.98 17.32 16.84
C HIS A 71 44.18 15.83 17.15
N PRO A 72 44.44 15.42 18.41
CA PRO A 72 44.79 14.04 18.78
C PRO A 72 43.76 13.00 18.33
N GLN A 73 42.49 13.39 18.28
CA GLN A 73 41.37 12.51 17.91
C GLN A 73 41.26 12.30 16.40
N LEU A 74 41.68 13.26 15.56
CA LEU A 74 41.72 13.07 14.10
C LEU A 74 42.91 12.20 13.67
N ALA A 75 44.02 12.26 14.41
CA ALA A 75 45.17 11.36 14.21
C ALA A 75 44.81 9.88 14.52
N GLU A 76 43.81 9.64 15.36
CA GLU A 76 43.30 8.30 15.66
C GLU A 76 42.40 7.77 14.52
N VAL A 77 41.59 8.64 13.92
CA VAL A 77 40.76 8.32 12.74
C VAL A 77 41.63 8.08 11.49
N GLU A 78 42.72 8.83 11.30
CA GLU A 78 43.72 8.59 10.23
C GLU A 78 44.38 7.20 10.32
N ASN A 79 44.54 6.64 11.52
CA ASN A 79 45.12 5.30 11.70
C ASN A 79 44.13 4.17 11.38
N HIS A 80 42.84 4.47 11.26
CA HIS A 80 41.78 3.50 11.02
C HIS A 80 41.18 3.53 9.60
N LEU A 81 41.45 4.59 8.84
CA LEU A 81 41.01 4.72 7.45
C LEU A 81 42.17 4.42 6.49
N SER A 82 41.90 3.63 5.45
CA SER A 82 42.89 3.41 4.40
C SER A 82 43.09 4.71 3.60
N PRO A 83 44.30 4.99 3.07
CA PRO A 83 44.55 6.22 2.32
C PRO A 83 43.56 6.47 1.16
N SER A 84 43.04 5.41 0.54
CA SER A 84 42.03 5.49 -0.53
C SER A 84 40.62 5.87 -0.05
N ALA A 85 40.29 5.65 1.23
CA ALA A 85 39.02 6.06 1.82
C ALA A 85 38.99 7.57 2.11
N PHE A 86 40.16 8.15 2.41
CA PHE A 86 40.30 9.60 2.64
C PHE A 86 40.10 10.41 1.36
N ASP A 87 40.59 9.91 0.22
CA ASP A 87 40.43 10.55 -1.09
C ASP A 87 38.97 10.57 -1.61
N GLN A 88 38.06 9.83 -0.95
CA GLN A 88 36.63 9.81 -1.28
C GLN A 88 35.79 10.74 -0.39
N ILE A 89 36.38 11.34 0.65
CA ILE A 89 35.70 12.29 1.52
C ILE A 89 35.83 13.67 0.88
N ASP A 90 34.83 14.07 0.10
CA ASP A 90 34.74 15.41 -0.47
C ASP A 90 34.32 16.40 0.63
N LEU A 91 35.30 16.98 1.30
CA LEU A 91 35.08 18.06 2.27
C LEU A 91 34.98 19.38 1.52
N ASP A 92 33.85 19.61 0.85
CA ASP A 92 33.54 20.91 0.28
C ASP A 92 33.52 21.94 1.43
N PRO A 93 34.18 23.11 1.30
CA PRO A 93 34.21 24.11 2.36
C PRO A 93 32.81 24.68 2.57
N VAL A 94 32.12 24.16 3.58
CA VAL A 94 30.83 24.65 4.04
C VAL A 94 31.03 26.09 4.51
N SER A 95 30.45 27.04 3.78
CA SER A 95 30.37 28.43 4.24
C SER A 95 29.44 28.48 5.44
N TYR A 96 29.98 28.79 6.62
CA TYR A 96 29.22 28.97 7.84
C TYR A 96 28.34 30.22 7.72
N HIS A 97 27.03 30.01 7.57
CA HIS A 97 26.01 30.98 7.93
C HIS A 97 25.34 30.50 9.23
N ASP A 98 25.17 31.42 10.18
CA ASP A 98 24.83 31.21 11.60
C ASP A 98 23.44 30.62 11.92
N GLU A 99 22.81 29.83 11.04
CA GLU A 99 21.61 29.04 11.39
C GLU A 99 21.77 27.60 10.86
N GLU A 100 22.28 26.74 11.76
CA GLU A 100 22.32 25.26 11.78
C GLU A 100 22.79 24.49 10.53
N PRO A 101 23.99 23.85 10.58
CA PRO A 101 24.30 22.70 9.76
C PRO A 101 24.21 21.42 10.61
N ALA A 102 23.06 20.77 10.62
CA ALA A 102 23.01 19.34 10.91
C ALA A 102 23.55 18.61 9.67
N CYS A 103 24.71 17.98 9.77
CA CYS A 103 25.15 16.99 8.78
C CYS A 103 24.19 15.80 8.86
N VAL A 104 23.10 15.83 8.09
CA VAL A 104 22.21 14.70 7.95
C VAL A 104 22.85 13.77 6.92
N ILE A 105 23.52 12.72 7.41
CA ILE A 105 23.87 11.57 6.59
C ILE A 105 22.55 10.85 6.27
N SER A 106 21.87 11.29 5.22
CA SER A 106 20.71 10.58 4.68
C SER A 106 21.24 9.34 3.96
N LEU A 107 21.10 8.17 4.58
CA LEU A 107 21.30 6.88 3.93
C LEU A 107 20.36 6.82 2.69
N GLU A 108 20.90 7.05 1.50
CA GLU A 108 20.18 7.05 0.20
C GLU A 108 19.48 5.71 -0.12
N SER A 109 19.76 4.66 0.63
CA SER A 109 19.36 3.27 0.39
C SER A 109 17.84 3.00 0.46
N GLU A 110 17.05 3.79 1.22
CA GLU A 110 15.64 3.44 1.47
C GLU A 110 14.60 4.09 0.54
N GLN A 111 14.96 5.09 -0.26
CA GLN A 111 13.96 5.74 -1.12
C GLN A 111 13.43 4.82 -2.23
N THR A 112 14.20 3.81 -2.61
CA THR A 112 13.91 2.87 -3.71
C THR A 112 12.88 1.80 -3.36
N LYS A 113 12.53 1.66 -2.07
CA LYS A 113 11.64 0.62 -1.55
C LYS A 113 10.54 1.24 -0.71
N GLN A 114 9.31 0.80 -0.90
CA GLN A 114 8.14 1.41 -0.28
C GLN A 114 7.17 0.35 0.21
N LEU A 115 6.93 0.33 1.53
CA LEU A 115 6.03 -0.63 2.18
C LEU A 115 4.84 0.09 2.83
N GLU A 116 3.65 -0.37 2.47
CA GLU A 116 2.39 -0.04 3.14
C GLU A 116 1.82 -1.30 3.78
N LEU A 117 1.49 -1.22 5.06
CA LEU A 117 0.67 -2.20 5.76
C LEU A 117 -0.70 -1.59 6.04
N PHE A 118 -1.75 -2.40 6.07
CA PHE A 118 -3.10 -1.93 6.34
C PHE A 118 -3.84 -2.86 7.26
N LEU A 119 -4.60 -2.26 8.17
CA LEU A 119 -5.58 -2.92 9.03
C LEU A 119 -6.86 -2.10 9.02
N GLY A 120 -7.98 -2.72 8.69
CA GLY A 120 -9.25 -2.02 8.64
C GLY A 120 -10.47 -2.93 8.69
N LEU A 121 -11.61 -2.29 8.55
CA LEU A 121 -12.91 -2.92 8.40
C LEU A 121 -13.28 -2.95 6.92
N GLU A 122 -14.03 -3.97 6.54
CA GLU A 122 -14.52 -4.14 5.18
C GLU A 122 -16.00 -4.51 5.19
N GLY A 123 -16.76 -3.86 4.30
CA GLY A 123 -18.12 -4.22 3.94
C GLY A 123 -18.20 -4.47 2.45
N SER A 124 -18.87 -5.55 2.04
CA SER A 124 -19.08 -5.87 0.63
C SER A 124 -20.45 -6.47 0.40
N LYS A 125 -21.06 -6.09 -0.72
CA LYS A 125 -22.24 -6.72 -1.29
C LYS A 125 -22.03 -6.75 -2.79
N GLN A 126 -22.12 -7.92 -3.40
CA GLN A 126 -21.86 -8.09 -4.82
C GLN A 126 -22.94 -8.98 -5.48
N PRO A 127 -23.06 -9.01 -6.81
CA PRO A 127 -23.99 -9.92 -7.49
C PRO A 127 -23.79 -11.40 -7.11
N GLN A 128 -22.54 -11.83 -6.87
CA GLN A 128 -22.22 -13.17 -6.36
C GLN A 128 -22.89 -13.54 -5.02
N ASP A 129 -23.47 -12.58 -4.32
CA ASP A 129 -24.18 -12.75 -3.07
C ASP A 129 -25.70 -12.92 -3.27
N PHE A 130 -26.14 -13.23 -4.50
CA PHE A 130 -27.54 -13.44 -4.92
C PHE A 130 -28.47 -12.27 -4.57
N GLY A 131 -27.91 -11.06 -4.48
CA GLY A 131 -28.63 -9.84 -4.07
C GLY A 131 -29.20 -9.83 -2.64
N VAL A 132 -29.04 -10.93 -1.88
CA VAL A 132 -29.65 -11.13 -0.55
C VAL A 132 -28.66 -11.07 0.60
N ASN A 133 -27.37 -11.25 0.31
CA ASN A 133 -26.33 -11.25 1.33
C ASN A 133 -25.42 -10.03 1.22
N ALA A 134 -24.79 -9.70 2.32
CA ALA A 134 -23.72 -8.72 2.43
C ALA A 134 -22.74 -9.26 3.46
N HIS A 135 -21.48 -8.88 3.34
CA HIS A 135 -20.39 -9.37 4.16
C HIS A 135 -19.77 -8.20 4.90
N PHE A 136 -19.45 -8.41 6.17
CA PHE A 136 -18.76 -7.40 6.97
C PHE A 136 -17.72 -8.06 7.86
N GLY A 137 -16.57 -7.41 8.01
CA GLY A 137 -15.50 -7.92 8.87
C GLY A 137 -14.23 -7.11 8.77
N SER A 138 -13.09 -7.80 8.82
CA SER A 138 -11.77 -7.17 8.85
C SER A 138 -10.98 -7.42 7.58
N ARG A 139 -10.08 -6.48 7.29
CA ARG A 139 -9.11 -6.55 6.20
C ARG A 139 -7.70 -6.31 6.72
N LEU A 140 -6.77 -7.11 6.22
CA LEU A 140 -5.34 -6.94 6.38
C LEU A 140 -4.69 -6.93 5.00
N HIS A 141 -3.78 -5.98 4.72
CA HIS A 141 -2.96 -6.06 3.52
C HIS A 141 -1.53 -5.57 3.72
N ALA A 142 -0.66 -6.02 2.83
CA ALA A 142 0.68 -5.49 2.65
C ALA A 142 0.88 -5.17 1.16
N ASN A 143 1.39 -3.98 0.86
CA ASN A 143 1.66 -3.51 -0.50
C ASN A 143 3.09 -2.99 -0.56
N TYR A 144 3.91 -3.61 -1.41
CA TYR A 144 5.33 -3.31 -1.52
C TYR A 144 5.67 -2.90 -2.94
N GLY A 145 6.28 -1.73 -3.08
CA GLY A 145 6.81 -1.20 -4.33
C GLY A 145 8.33 -1.07 -4.25
N PHE A 146 9.03 -1.41 -5.34
CA PHE A 146 10.47 -1.22 -5.41
C PHE A 146 10.93 -0.89 -6.83
N GLN A 147 12.05 -0.18 -6.92
CA GLN A 147 12.72 0.13 -8.20
C GLN A 147 13.23 -1.14 -8.88
N LEU A 148 13.00 -1.29 -10.20
CA LEU A 148 13.44 -2.47 -10.94
C LEU A 148 14.85 -2.34 -11.53
N PHE A 149 15.25 -1.12 -11.91
CA PHE A 149 16.57 -0.82 -12.48
C PHE A 149 17.09 0.49 -11.88
N GLU A 150 18.38 0.54 -11.49
CA GLU A 150 19.01 1.66 -10.77
C GLU A 150 18.82 3.03 -11.44
N ASP A 151 18.84 3.08 -12.78
CA ASP A 151 18.68 4.33 -13.56
C ASP A 151 17.26 4.53 -14.12
N SER A 152 16.27 3.81 -13.59
CA SER A 152 14.89 3.87 -14.10
C SER A 152 13.89 4.27 -13.04
N THR A 153 12.86 5.01 -13.46
CA THR A 153 11.65 5.31 -12.67
C THR A 153 10.65 4.14 -12.68
N LEU A 154 10.95 3.05 -13.40
CA LEU A 154 10.11 1.86 -13.45
C LEU A 154 10.18 1.09 -12.13
N GLY A 155 9.02 0.93 -11.49
CA GLY A 155 8.84 0.13 -10.29
C GLY A 155 8.09 -1.17 -10.54
N PHE A 156 8.29 -2.12 -9.63
CA PHE A 156 7.50 -3.34 -9.53
C PHE A 156 6.72 -3.36 -8.22
N GLN A 157 5.47 -3.80 -8.30
CA GLN A 157 4.55 -3.90 -7.17
C GLN A 157 4.25 -5.37 -6.86
N ILE A 158 4.31 -5.71 -5.59
CA ILE A 158 3.78 -6.96 -5.03
C ILE A 158 2.92 -6.65 -3.81
N GLY A 159 1.70 -7.19 -3.82
CA GLY A 159 0.73 -6.96 -2.76
C GLY A 159 -0.03 -8.23 -2.40
N THR A 160 -0.42 -8.34 -1.14
CA THR A 160 -1.32 -9.41 -0.67
C THR A 160 -2.30 -8.88 0.35
N ALA A 161 -3.52 -9.40 0.33
CA ALA A 161 -4.55 -9.04 1.30
C ALA A 161 -5.36 -10.25 1.72
N VAL A 162 -5.92 -10.18 2.93
CA VAL A 162 -6.90 -11.14 3.45
C VAL A 162 -8.09 -10.38 4.02
N ASN A 163 -9.28 -10.78 3.59
CA ASN A 163 -10.55 -10.31 4.15
C ASN A 163 -11.17 -11.47 4.94
N LEU A 164 -11.52 -11.20 6.20
CA LEU A 164 -12.16 -12.13 7.11
C LEU A 164 -13.53 -11.55 7.45
N THR A 165 -14.56 -12.07 6.80
CA THR A 165 -15.91 -11.48 6.86
C THR A 165 -16.95 -12.51 7.26
N ASP A 166 -17.94 -12.06 8.01
CA ASP A 166 -19.16 -12.83 8.31
C ASP A 166 -20.32 -12.29 7.47
N HIS A 167 -21.33 -13.14 7.26
CA HIS A 167 -22.57 -12.72 6.60
C HIS A 167 -23.34 -11.73 7.49
N ALA A 168 -23.48 -10.49 7.03
CA ALA A 168 -24.25 -9.46 7.70
C ALA A 168 -25.76 -9.74 7.66
N VAL A 169 -26.21 -10.58 6.72
CA VAL A 169 -27.62 -10.99 6.57
C VAL A 169 -27.71 -12.53 6.56
N ARG A 170 -28.56 -13.09 7.42
CA ARG A 170 -28.59 -14.54 7.70
C ARG A 170 -29.29 -15.42 6.65
N VAL A 171 -29.64 -14.91 5.47
CA VAL A 171 -30.43 -15.67 4.49
C VAL A 171 -29.65 -16.90 3.98
N THR A 172 -28.40 -16.69 3.55
CA THR A 172 -27.53 -17.75 3.02
C THR A 172 -27.18 -18.80 4.08
N SER A 173 -26.89 -18.36 5.32
CA SER A 173 -26.59 -19.26 6.44
C SER A 173 -27.71 -20.22 6.80
N GLN A 174 -28.97 -19.87 6.50
CA GLN A 174 -30.12 -20.74 6.75
C GLN A 174 -30.37 -21.76 5.64
N ILE A 175 -29.90 -21.47 4.42
CA ILE A 175 -30.12 -22.29 3.24
C ILE A 175 -28.96 -23.26 3.02
N ASP A 176 -27.72 -22.76 3.03
CA ASP A 176 -26.53 -23.51 2.62
C ASP A 176 -25.52 -23.73 3.78
N GLY A 177 -25.77 -23.11 4.95
CA GLY A 177 -24.94 -23.29 6.14
C GLY A 177 -23.60 -22.55 6.12
N ALA A 178 -23.25 -21.87 5.03
CA ALA A 178 -22.13 -20.92 5.00
C ALA A 178 -22.45 -19.71 5.89
N SER A 179 -21.56 -19.41 6.84
CA SER A 179 -21.73 -18.29 7.78
C SER A 179 -20.66 -17.20 7.62
N SER A 180 -19.59 -17.49 6.88
CA SER A 180 -18.43 -16.62 6.73
C SER A 180 -17.78 -16.77 5.37
N ARG A 181 -17.16 -15.69 4.92
CA ARG A 181 -16.39 -15.59 3.68
C ARG A 181 -14.96 -15.18 4.01
N THR A 182 -14.00 -15.97 3.53
CA THR A 182 -12.58 -15.65 3.55
C THR A 182 -12.08 -15.42 2.14
N GLN A 183 -11.50 -14.25 1.89
CA GLN A 183 -10.94 -13.90 0.58
C GLN A 183 -9.46 -13.56 0.74
N SER A 184 -8.63 -14.07 -0.17
CA SER A 184 -7.21 -13.78 -0.26
C SER A 184 -6.92 -13.17 -1.61
N PHE A 185 -6.35 -11.97 -1.62
CA PHE A 185 -5.95 -11.26 -2.84
C PHE A 185 -4.43 -11.27 -2.99
N THR A 186 -3.97 -11.35 -4.23
CA THR A 186 -2.57 -11.17 -4.62
C THR A 186 -2.51 -10.23 -5.82
N THR A 187 -1.68 -9.19 -5.74
CA THR A 187 -1.49 -8.20 -6.80
C THR A 187 -0.03 -8.20 -7.20
N LEU A 188 0.24 -8.30 -8.50
CA LEU A 188 1.60 -8.27 -9.07
C LEU A 188 1.61 -7.36 -10.29
N GLY A 189 2.58 -6.46 -10.42
CA GLY A 189 2.64 -5.67 -11.65
C GLY A 189 3.71 -4.61 -11.69
N PHE A 190 3.64 -3.81 -12.75
CA PHE A 190 4.59 -2.74 -13.02
C PHE A 190 3.90 -1.41 -12.86
N PHE A 191 4.67 -0.41 -12.44
CA PHE A 191 4.20 0.95 -12.37
C PHE A 191 5.34 1.92 -12.65
N GLN A 192 5.00 3.15 -12.99
CA GLN A 192 5.95 4.21 -13.15
C GLN A 192 5.30 5.53 -12.73
N ARG A 193 6.08 6.36 -12.04
CA ARG A 193 5.78 7.78 -11.85
C ARG A 193 6.94 8.57 -12.42
N HIS A 194 6.65 9.44 -13.38
CA HIS A 194 7.65 10.29 -13.99
C HIS A 194 7.04 11.66 -14.25
N GLU A 195 7.60 12.67 -13.58
CA GLU A 195 7.13 14.05 -13.64
C GLU A 195 5.63 14.17 -13.32
N ARG A 196 4.80 14.35 -14.36
CA ARG A 196 3.35 14.52 -14.27
C ARG A 196 2.57 13.26 -14.63
N ILE A 197 3.22 12.24 -15.16
CA ILE A 197 2.55 11.03 -15.64
C ILE A 197 2.77 9.92 -14.63
N SER A 198 1.69 9.24 -14.26
CA SER A 198 1.73 7.99 -13.52
C SER A 198 0.96 6.91 -14.26
N TRP A 199 1.44 5.68 -14.22
CA TRP A 199 0.68 4.55 -14.74
C TRP A 199 1.03 3.26 -13.99
N ALA A 200 0.11 2.31 -14.03
CA ALA A 200 0.34 0.95 -13.56
C ALA A 200 -0.48 -0.07 -14.34
N VAL A 201 0.07 -1.27 -14.43
CA VAL A 201 -0.59 -2.46 -14.95
C VAL A 201 -0.29 -3.60 -13.97
N VAL A 202 -1.33 -4.16 -13.37
CA VAL A 202 -1.23 -5.23 -12.38
C VAL A 202 -2.14 -6.39 -12.73
N PHE A 203 -1.66 -7.60 -12.47
CA PHE A 203 -2.45 -8.82 -12.43
C PHE A 203 -2.92 -9.05 -11.00
N ASP A 204 -4.23 -9.20 -10.83
CA ASP A 204 -4.85 -9.50 -9.54
C ASP A 204 -5.39 -10.93 -9.56
N TYR A 205 -5.11 -11.67 -8.49
CA TYR A 205 -5.62 -13.02 -8.24
C TYR A 205 -6.41 -13.04 -6.94
N LEU A 206 -7.61 -13.59 -7.01
CA LEU A 206 -8.51 -13.79 -5.87
C LEU A 206 -8.68 -15.28 -5.64
N TYR A 207 -8.37 -15.74 -4.43
CA TYR A 207 -8.83 -17.02 -3.91
C TYR A 207 -9.88 -16.76 -2.84
N GLN A 208 -11.05 -17.39 -2.94
CA GLN A 208 -12.08 -17.24 -1.92
C GLN A 208 -12.67 -18.58 -1.49
N GLN A 209 -13.09 -18.60 -0.22
CA GLN A 209 -13.86 -19.66 0.38
C GLN A 209 -15.10 -19.05 1.05
N ASP A 210 -16.27 -19.38 0.51
CA ASP A 210 -17.60 -19.05 1.04
C ASP A 210 -18.48 -20.30 0.94
N TYR A 211 -19.56 -20.30 0.16
CA TYR A 211 -20.35 -21.50 -0.19
C TYR A 211 -19.57 -22.50 -1.08
N SER A 212 -18.63 -22.00 -1.87
CA SER A 212 -17.69 -22.81 -2.65
C SER A 212 -16.26 -22.27 -2.52
N LYS A 213 -15.30 -23.03 -3.05
CA LYS A 213 -13.91 -22.62 -3.20
C LYS A 213 -13.66 -22.25 -4.65
N VAL A 214 -13.39 -20.99 -4.90
CA VAL A 214 -13.13 -20.50 -6.25
C VAL A 214 -11.88 -19.64 -6.31
N SER A 215 -11.33 -19.59 -7.52
CA SER A 215 -10.19 -18.76 -7.88
C SER A 215 -10.55 -17.93 -9.09
N LEU A 216 -10.37 -16.62 -8.99
CA LEU A 216 -10.70 -15.65 -10.04
C LEU A 216 -9.45 -14.80 -10.32
N SER A 217 -9.37 -14.22 -11.51
CA SER A 217 -8.29 -13.29 -11.84
C SER A 217 -8.72 -12.19 -12.78
N GLN A 218 -8.05 -11.04 -12.70
CA GLN A 218 -8.23 -9.91 -13.59
C GLN A 218 -6.91 -9.19 -13.87
N LEU A 219 -6.92 -8.37 -14.92
CA LEU A 219 -5.88 -7.39 -15.23
C LEU A 219 -6.41 -5.99 -14.91
N ARG A 220 -5.72 -5.24 -14.05
CA ARG A 220 -6.11 -3.89 -13.65
C ARG A 220 -5.06 -2.87 -14.11
N MET A 221 -5.52 -1.78 -14.69
CA MET A 221 -4.67 -0.71 -15.23
C MET A 221 -5.13 0.63 -14.69
N GLN A 222 -4.19 1.55 -14.48
CA GLN A 222 -4.47 2.94 -14.15
C GLN A 222 -3.47 3.85 -14.84
N GLY A 223 -3.93 5.00 -15.31
CA GLY A 223 -3.09 6.09 -15.81
C GLY A 223 -3.59 7.42 -15.28
N GLY A 224 -2.65 8.28 -14.85
CA GLY A 224 -2.92 9.58 -14.27
C GLY A 224 -2.00 10.67 -14.81
N TYR A 225 -2.51 11.89 -14.84
CA TYR A 225 -1.79 13.11 -15.23
C TYR A 225 -1.99 14.20 -14.18
N SER A 226 -0.90 14.64 -13.56
CA SER A 226 -0.88 15.76 -12.62
C SER A 226 -1.05 17.07 -13.36
N LEU A 227 -2.19 17.74 -13.15
CA LEU A 227 -2.47 19.07 -13.69
C LEU A 227 -1.58 20.13 -13.03
N ASN A 228 -1.33 19.96 -11.73
CA ASN A 228 -0.45 20.77 -10.90
C ASN A 228 -0.05 19.96 -9.64
N GLU A 229 0.53 20.62 -8.64
CA GLU A 229 1.00 19.99 -7.40
C GLU A 229 -0.11 19.36 -6.55
N THR A 230 -1.38 19.78 -6.74
CA THR A 230 -2.52 19.38 -5.90
C THR A 230 -3.62 18.65 -6.66
N GLN A 231 -3.55 18.58 -7.99
CA GLN A 231 -4.63 18.06 -8.83
C GLN A 231 -4.12 17.05 -9.83
N GLU A 232 -4.83 15.93 -9.94
CA GLU A 232 -4.56 14.87 -10.90
C GLU A 232 -5.88 14.40 -11.53
N ILE A 233 -5.84 14.12 -12.83
CA ILE A 233 -6.92 13.45 -13.55
C ILE A 233 -6.41 12.13 -14.12
N GLY A 234 -7.29 11.15 -14.27
CA GLY A 234 -6.87 9.89 -14.86
C GLY A 234 -8.02 8.96 -15.19
N ALA A 235 -7.65 7.72 -15.52
CA ALA A 235 -8.59 6.65 -15.74
C ALA A 235 -8.04 5.33 -15.21
N PHE A 236 -8.94 4.41 -14.87
CA PHE A 236 -8.59 3.03 -14.60
C PHE A 236 -9.49 2.08 -15.37
N PHE A 237 -9.00 0.86 -15.57
CA PHE A 237 -9.69 -0.23 -16.25
C PHE A 237 -9.41 -1.55 -15.54
N MET A 238 -10.40 -2.43 -15.51
CA MET A 238 -10.32 -3.78 -14.94
C MET A 238 -10.88 -4.75 -15.98
N PHE A 239 -10.09 -5.73 -16.35
CA PHE A 239 -10.40 -6.71 -17.39
C PHE A 239 -10.38 -8.12 -16.79
N PRO A 240 -11.50 -8.86 -16.83
CA PRO A 240 -11.55 -10.23 -16.35
C PRO A 240 -10.58 -11.11 -17.12
N THR A 241 -9.87 -12.01 -16.45
CA THR A 241 -8.97 -12.98 -17.09
C THR A 241 -9.35 -14.43 -16.80
N SER A 242 -10.00 -14.71 -15.67
CA SER A 242 -10.56 -16.04 -15.40
C SER A 242 -11.73 -16.01 -14.43
N GLY A 243 -12.80 -16.71 -14.80
CA GLY A 243 -13.92 -17.09 -13.93
C GLY A 243 -13.78 -18.45 -13.27
N ALA A 244 -14.83 -18.87 -12.57
CA ALA A 244 -14.94 -20.18 -11.95
C ALA A 244 -16.37 -20.69 -11.91
N ASN A 245 -16.55 -22.00 -12.05
CA ASN A 245 -17.84 -22.65 -11.76
C ASN A 245 -17.90 -23.01 -10.28
N ALA A 246 -19.07 -22.82 -9.67
CA ALA A 246 -19.38 -23.15 -8.30
C ALA A 246 -20.73 -23.86 -8.20
N ASP A 247 -21.04 -24.34 -7.00
CA ASP A 247 -22.34 -24.92 -6.66
C ASP A 247 -22.84 -24.19 -5.41
N TRP A 248 -24.06 -23.68 -5.47
CA TRP A 248 -24.74 -23.05 -4.33
C TRP A 248 -26.02 -23.83 -4.05
N ALA A 249 -26.07 -24.54 -2.93
CA ALA A 249 -27.22 -25.37 -2.55
C ALA A 249 -27.69 -26.34 -3.66
N GLY A 250 -26.76 -26.92 -4.45
CA GLY A 250 -27.07 -27.82 -5.56
C GLY A 250 -27.45 -27.13 -6.87
N ILE A 251 -27.38 -25.79 -6.91
CA ILE A 251 -27.58 -24.99 -8.12
C ILE A 251 -26.20 -24.66 -8.70
N PRO A 252 -25.88 -25.13 -9.92
CA PRO A 252 -24.64 -24.74 -10.57
C PRO A 252 -24.68 -23.24 -10.88
N VAL A 253 -23.59 -22.55 -10.59
CA VAL A 253 -23.42 -21.12 -10.91
C VAL A 253 -22.04 -20.89 -11.50
N THR A 254 -21.91 -19.85 -12.31
CA THR A 254 -20.64 -19.35 -12.83
C THR A 254 -20.36 -17.99 -12.21
N LEU A 255 -19.12 -17.81 -11.75
CA LEU A 255 -18.64 -16.58 -11.14
C LEU A 255 -17.57 -15.97 -12.04
N ASP A 256 -17.78 -14.73 -12.45
CA ASP A 256 -16.88 -14.01 -13.34
C ASP A 256 -16.56 -12.63 -12.77
N PRO A 257 -15.29 -12.19 -12.78
CA PRO A 257 -14.98 -10.80 -12.48
C PRO A 257 -15.72 -9.88 -13.47
N LEU A 258 -16.18 -8.72 -13.01
CA LEU A 258 -16.81 -7.72 -13.87
C LEU A 258 -15.78 -6.82 -14.52
N ALA A 259 -15.89 -6.64 -15.84
CA ALA A 259 -15.14 -5.59 -16.52
C ALA A 259 -15.68 -4.22 -16.11
N GLN A 260 -14.79 -3.29 -15.75
CA GLN A 260 -15.17 -1.93 -15.42
C GLN A 260 -14.09 -0.92 -15.78
N GLY A 261 -14.48 0.33 -16.01
CA GLY A 261 -13.56 1.42 -16.22
C GLY A 261 -14.19 2.77 -15.87
N ALA A 262 -13.37 3.67 -15.34
CA ALA A 262 -13.83 4.99 -14.92
C ALA A 262 -12.77 6.07 -15.10
N PHE A 263 -13.24 7.30 -15.26
CA PHE A 263 -12.39 8.47 -15.14
C PHE A 263 -12.41 8.97 -13.71
N TYR A 264 -11.26 9.42 -13.21
CA TYR A 264 -11.13 9.95 -11.87
C TYR A 264 -10.53 11.35 -11.85
N TYR A 265 -10.86 12.07 -10.78
CA TYR A 265 -10.19 13.29 -10.37
C TYR A 265 -9.73 13.12 -8.93
N ARG A 266 -8.48 13.50 -8.66
CA ARG A 266 -7.86 13.48 -7.35
C ARG A 266 -7.44 14.89 -6.94
N GLN A 267 -7.80 15.25 -5.72
CA GLN A 267 -7.37 16.47 -5.05
C GLN A 267 -6.49 16.11 -3.86
N THR A 268 -5.31 16.71 -3.78
CA THR A 268 -4.51 16.82 -2.56
C THR A 268 -4.88 18.14 -1.86
N TRP A 269 -5.26 18.05 -0.60
CA TRP A 269 -5.60 19.15 0.28
C TRP A 269 -4.39 19.53 1.14
N ASP A 270 -4.56 20.56 1.95
CA ASP A 270 -3.61 20.91 3.00
C ASP A 270 -3.35 19.69 3.90
N HIS A 271 -2.13 19.62 4.45
CA HIS A 271 -1.63 18.48 5.22
C HIS A 271 -1.52 17.16 4.44
N ALA A 272 -1.44 17.24 3.10
CA ALA A 272 -1.29 16.11 2.19
C ALA A 272 -2.42 15.07 2.29
N ALA A 273 -3.59 15.46 2.80
CA ALA A 273 -4.80 14.65 2.68
C ALA A 273 -5.20 14.57 1.21
N GLU A 274 -5.68 13.43 0.75
CA GLU A 274 -6.08 13.22 -0.64
C GLU A 274 -7.48 12.65 -0.71
N THR A 275 -8.24 13.11 -1.69
CA THR A 275 -9.55 12.55 -2.03
C THR A 275 -9.60 12.30 -3.53
N THR A 276 -10.04 11.11 -3.92
CA THR A 276 -10.30 10.75 -5.31
C THR A 276 -11.78 10.47 -5.48
N PHE A 277 -12.39 10.95 -6.57
CA PHE A 277 -13.70 10.50 -7.00
C PHE A 277 -13.62 9.99 -8.43
N TRP A 278 -14.48 9.03 -8.79
CA TRP A 278 -14.57 8.52 -10.14
C TRP A 278 -16.01 8.26 -10.58
N LEU A 279 -16.20 8.35 -11.89
CA LEU A 279 -17.43 8.00 -12.58
C LEU A 279 -17.08 7.28 -13.88
N GLY A 280 -17.80 6.21 -14.15
CA GLY A 280 -17.51 5.31 -15.24
C GLY A 280 -18.64 4.32 -15.49
N ALA A 281 -18.25 3.21 -16.10
CA ALA A 281 -19.15 2.14 -16.47
C ALA A 281 -18.56 0.77 -16.10
N ALA A 282 -19.46 -0.17 -15.84
CA ALA A 282 -19.17 -1.59 -15.75
C ALA A 282 -19.95 -2.34 -16.83
N GLU A 283 -19.46 -3.52 -17.18
CA GLU A 283 -20.24 -4.50 -17.92
C GLU A 283 -21.56 -4.77 -17.21
N GLY A 284 -22.56 -5.13 -18.01
CA GLY A 284 -23.77 -5.73 -17.50
C GLY A 284 -23.47 -6.88 -16.56
N HIS A 285 -24.32 -7.05 -15.56
CA HIS A 285 -24.21 -8.17 -14.64
C HIS A 285 -25.56 -8.86 -14.48
N GLY A 286 -25.52 -10.13 -14.11
CA GLY A 286 -26.69 -10.95 -13.82
C GLY A 286 -27.55 -10.28 -12.74
N GLN A 287 -28.87 -10.27 -12.95
CA GLN A 287 -29.84 -9.83 -11.94
C GLN A 287 -30.43 -11.03 -11.19
N VAL A 288 -29.55 -11.90 -10.70
CA VAL A 288 -29.93 -13.10 -9.96
C VAL A 288 -30.23 -12.73 -8.51
N ASN A 289 -31.49 -12.87 -8.11
CA ASN A 289 -31.92 -12.60 -6.74
C ASN A 289 -32.65 -13.81 -6.14
N ALA A 290 -32.09 -14.40 -5.08
CA ALA A 290 -32.66 -15.58 -4.45
C ALA A 290 -34.02 -15.31 -3.76
N ALA A 291 -34.30 -14.06 -3.37
CA ALA A 291 -35.55 -13.69 -2.69
C ALA A 291 -36.63 -13.14 -3.63
N LEU A 292 -36.23 -12.41 -4.67
CA LEU A 292 -37.14 -11.67 -5.56
C LEU A 292 -37.32 -12.32 -6.94
N GLY A 293 -36.53 -13.36 -7.25
CA GLY A 293 -36.46 -13.95 -8.57
C GLY A 293 -35.55 -13.15 -9.50
N ASP A 294 -35.27 -13.75 -10.65
CA ASP A 294 -34.33 -13.17 -11.62
C ASP A 294 -35.01 -12.12 -12.49
N ALA A 295 -34.26 -11.08 -12.79
CA ALA A 295 -34.61 -10.11 -13.81
C ALA A 295 -33.70 -10.25 -15.03
N SER A 296 -34.05 -9.56 -16.12
CA SER A 296 -33.24 -9.57 -17.33
C SER A 296 -31.88 -8.93 -17.08
N ASP A 297 -30.84 -9.51 -17.68
CA ASP A 297 -29.50 -8.94 -17.64
C ASP A 297 -29.50 -7.49 -18.10
N THR A 298 -28.59 -6.76 -17.49
CA THR A 298 -28.34 -5.38 -17.85
C THR A 298 -27.21 -5.30 -18.85
N SER A 299 -27.12 -4.25 -19.66
CA SER A 299 -26.11 -4.17 -20.72
C SER A 299 -24.85 -3.43 -20.27
N VAL A 300 -25.03 -2.23 -19.72
CA VAL A 300 -23.95 -1.38 -19.21
C VAL A 300 -24.47 -0.73 -17.93
N GLN A 301 -23.65 -0.78 -16.89
CA GLN A 301 -23.99 -0.22 -15.59
C GLN A 301 -23.15 1.00 -15.26
N ILE A 302 -23.72 1.91 -14.48
CA ILE A 302 -22.96 3.05 -13.97
C ILE A 302 -22.10 2.55 -12.81
N ALA A 303 -20.80 2.85 -12.90
CA ALA A 303 -19.83 2.60 -11.83
C ALA A 303 -19.33 3.94 -11.28
N PHE A 304 -19.36 4.12 -9.96
CA PHE A 304 -18.83 5.33 -9.33
C PHE A 304 -18.32 5.03 -7.93
N GLY A 305 -17.49 5.92 -7.41
CA GLY A 305 -16.92 5.72 -6.09
C GLY A 305 -15.96 6.83 -5.69
N SER A 306 -15.29 6.58 -4.58
CA SER A 306 -14.31 7.50 -4.02
C SER A 306 -13.30 6.79 -3.14
N ASP A 307 -12.12 7.38 -3.02
CA ASP A 307 -11.15 7.02 -1.99
C ASP A 307 -10.66 8.26 -1.26
N PHE A 308 -10.10 8.05 -0.08
CA PHE A 308 -9.38 9.08 0.63
C PHE A 308 -8.17 8.52 1.35
N HIS A 309 -7.14 9.35 1.48
CA HIS A 309 -5.93 9.08 2.24
C HIS A 309 -5.63 10.30 3.10
N VAL A 310 -5.59 10.14 4.42
CA VAL A 310 -5.42 11.26 5.36
C VAL A 310 -4.27 10.94 6.30
N PRO A 311 -3.06 11.47 6.05
CA PRO A 311 -1.93 11.31 6.96
C PRO A 311 -2.26 11.87 8.35
N LEU A 312 -2.09 11.05 9.39
CA LEU A 312 -2.25 11.46 10.79
C LEU A 312 -0.90 11.88 11.37
N ASN A 313 0.17 11.20 10.94
CA ASN A 313 1.56 11.50 11.26
C ASN A 313 2.47 10.90 10.16
N LYS A 314 3.79 10.88 10.36
CA LYS A 314 4.75 10.34 9.39
C LYS A 314 4.54 8.85 9.04
N HIS A 315 4.00 8.05 9.96
CA HIS A 315 3.91 6.60 9.81
C HIS A 315 2.49 6.07 9.64
N VAL A 316 1.46 6.87 9.90
CA VAL A 316 0.07 6.40 9.94
C VAL A 316 -0.83 7.35 9.16
N ALA A 317 -1.72 6.78 8.34
CA ALA A 317 -2.79 7.50 7.67
C ALA A 317 -4.14 6.77 7.86
N LEU A 318 -5.24 7.52 7.83
CA LEU A 318 -6.55 6.93 7.54
C LEU A 318 -6.64 6.65 6.05
N PHE A 319 -7.09 5.46 5.69
CA PHE A 319 -7.26 5.07 4.30
C PHE A 319 -8.61 4.35 4.13
N GLY A 320 -9.35 4.75 3.10
CA GLY A 320 -10.63 4.14 2.79
C GLY A 320 -10.99 4.30 1.33
N GLN A 321 -11.84 3.39 0.86
CA GLN A 321 -12.34 3.34 -0.51
C GLN A 321 -13.77 2.83 -0.51
N ALA A 322 -14.59 3.35 -1.42
CA ALA A 322 -15.91 2.80 -1.72
C ALA A 322 -16.11 2.75 -3.24
N ASN A 323 -16.73 1.68 -3.73
CA ASN A 323 -17.09 1.51 -5.14
C ASN A 323 -18.51 0.96 -5.25
N PHE A 324 -19.27 1.51 -6.18
CA PHE A 324 -20.67 1.17 -6.42
C PHE A 324 -20.89 0.88 -7.90
N ILE A 325 -21.52 -0.24 -8.21
CA ILE A 325 -22.01 -0.60 -9.54
C ILE A 325 -23.53 -0.70 -9.44
N MET A 326 -24.23 0.07 -10.26
CA MET A 326 -25.68 0.09 -10.28
C MET A 326 -26.26 -1.14 -10.99
N PRO A 327 -27.56 -1.45 -10.80
CA PRO A 327 -28.42 -0.91 -9.75
C PRO A 327 -28.07 -1.51 -8.39
N SER A 328 -28.27 -0.77 -7.30
CA SER A 328 -27.77 -1.16 -5.95
C SER A 328 -28.39 -2.43 -5.34
N ASP A 329 -29.53 -2.88 -5.86
CA ASP A 329 -30.23 -4.08 -5.41
C ASP A 329 -29.51 -5.37 -5.86
N THR A 330 -29.01 -5.39 -7.10
CA THR A 330 -28.29 -6.53 -7.69
C THR A 330 -26.80 -6.28 -7.95
N GLY A 331 -26.37 -5.02 -7.94
CA GLY A 331 -25.00 -4.61 -8.24
C GLY A 331 -24.09 -4.62 -7.02
N THR A 332 -23.07 -3.75 -7.02
CA THR A 332 -22.06 -3.73 -5.96
C THR A 332 -22.21 -2.57 -4.99
N VAL A 333 -21.96 -2.86 -3.71
CA VAL A 333 -21.80 -1.89 -2.64
C VAL A 333 -20.61 -2.34 -1.81
N ASP A 334 -19.42 -1.91 -2.22
CA ASP A 334 -18.17 -2.33 -1.60
C ASP A 334 -17.49 -1.13 -0.96
N ALA A 335 -17.02 -1.29 0.28
CA ALA A 335 -16.27 -0.26 0.99
C ALA A 335 -15.33 -0.84 2.03
N TYR A 336 -14.21 -0.15 2.27
CA TYR A 336 -13.35 -0.42 3.42
C TYR A 336 -12.82 0.88 4.03
N LEU A 337 -12.46 0.80 5.31
CA LEU A 337 -11.90 1.90 6.07
C LEU A 337 -10.96 1.36 7.15
N GLY A 338 -9.77 1.95 7.27
CA GLY A 338 -8.82 1.56 8.30
C GLY A 338 -7.62 2.48 8.39
N PHE A 339 -6.55 1.92 8.94
CA PHE A 339 -5.26 2.58 9.10
C PHE A 339 -4.26 1.97 8.13
N ALA A 340 -3.61 2.82 7.34
CA ALA A 340 -2.41 2.49 6.60
C ALA A 340 -1.18 2.87 7.42
N ILE A 341 -0.23 1.96 7.53
CA ILE A 341 1.00 2.06 8.30
C ILE A 341 2.16 2.02 7.32
N TYR A 342 3.06 2.99 7.46
CA TYR A 342 4.20 3.25 6.59
C TYR A 342 5.47 3.19 7.42
N PRO A 343 6.15 2.03 7.53
CA PRO A 343 7.34 1.88 8.35
C PRO A 343 8.46 2.86 7.99
N GLY A 344 8.56 3.27 6.71
CA GLY A 344 9.54 4.24 6.23
C GLY A 344 9.23 5.72 6.52
N GLY A 345 8.21 6.01 7.34
CA GLY A 345 7.95 7.38 7.80
C GLY A 345 7.42 8.34 6.71
N ASN A 346 6.79 7.79 5.69
CA ASN A 346 6.40 8.49 4.47
C ASN A 346 4.90 8.51 4.17
N ALA A 347 4.07 8.50 5.21
CA ALA A 347 2.63 8.65 5.07
C ALA A 347 2.27 9.97 4.33
N TYR A 348 2.96 11.06 4.65
CA TYR A 348 2.80 12.33 3.94
C TYR A 348 3.30 12.20 2.50
N GLY A 349 2.39 12.36 1.53
CA GLY A 349 2.74 12.28 0.11
C GLY A 349 3.05 10.87 -0.39
N TRP A 350 2.70 9.81 0.36
CA TRP A 350 2.88 8.40 -0.03
C TRP A 350 2.53 8.15 -1.50
N ARG A 351 1.36 8.60 -1.95
CA ARG A 351 0.85 8.38 -3.31
C ARG A 351 1.61 9.10 -4.41
N LYS A 352 2.42 10.11 -4.06
CA LYS A 352 3.27 10.88 -4.98
C LYS A 352 4.71 10.39 -5.03
N GLN A 353 5.11 9.51 -4.11
CA GLN A 353 6.47 8.99 -4.10
C GLN A 353 6.76 8.13 -5.33
N GLN A 354 7.96 8.28 -5.87
CA GLN A 354 8.37 7.67 -7.14
C GLN A 354 8.16 6.14 -7.14
N TYR A 355 8.51 5.47 -6.05
CA TYR A 355 8.48 4.01 -5.93
C TYR A 355 7.37 3.46 -5.02
N SER A 356 6.43 4.30 -4.58
CA SER A 356 5.23 3.76 -3.92
C SER A 356 4.38 3.02 -4.95
N PRO A 357 3.65 1.96 -4.62
CA PRO A 357 2.66 1.39 -5.53
C PRO A 357 1.66 2.44 -6.06
N VAL A 358 1.36 2.45 -7.36
CA VAL A 358 0.30 3.32 -7.95
C VAL A 358 -1.09 2.79 -7.61
N LEU A 359 -1.25 1.47 -7.62
CA LEU A 359 -2.51 0.81 -7.33
C LEU A 359 -2.49 0.24 -5.91
N PRO A 360 -3.60 0.33 -5.16
CA PRO A 360 -3.74 -0.44 -3.92
C PRO A 360 -3.83 -1.94 -4.25
N VAL A 361 -3.50 -2.78 -3.26
CA VAL A 361 -3.76 -4.24 -3.36
C VAL A 361 -5.24 -4.45 -3.68
N ALA A 362 -5.54 -5.40 -4.56
CA ALA A 362 -6.92 -5.69 -4.92
C ALA A 362 -7.80 -5.94 -3.70
N ASN A 363 -9.05 -5.50 -3.83
CA ASN A 363 -10.12 -5.73 -2.88
C ASN A 363 -11.45 -5.87 -3.64
N ASN A 364 -12.54 -6.19 -2.94
CA ASN A 364 -13.91 -6.16 -3.47
C ASN A 364 -14.25 -4.83 -4.17
N THR A 365 -13.77 -3.68 -3.66
CA THR A 365 -13.92 -2.36 -4.32
C THR A 365 -13.31 -2.27 -5.72
N SER A 366 -12.34 -3.12 -6.04
CA SER A 366 -11.65 -3.16 -7.32
C SER A 366 -11.70 -4.55 -7.96
N PHE A 367 -12.55 -5.44 -7.50
CA PHE A 367 -12.67 -6.82 -7.94
C PHE A 367 -14.11 -7.26 -7.70
N ALA A 368 -15.01 -6.64 -8.46
CA ALA A 368 -16.42 -6.98 -8.46
C ALA A 368 -16.62 -8.34 -9.16
N VAL A 369 -17.49 -9.19 -8.61
CA VAL A 369 -17.76 -10.52 -9.14
C VAL A 369 -19.24 -10.68 -9.43
N ASP A 370 -19.53 -11.05 -10.67
CA ASP A 370 -20.85 -11.41 -11.15
C ASP A 370 -21.21 -12.87 -10.84
N LEU A 371 -22.49 -13.19 -10.97
CA LEU A 371 -23.01 -14.53 -10.89
C LEU A 371 -24.05 -14.80 -11.99
N ASP A 372 -23.78 -15.84 -12.76
CA ASP A 372 -24.65 -16.43 -13.76
C ASP A 372 -25.09 -17.85 -13.36
N ARG A 373 -26.24 -18.30 -13.88
CA ARG A 373 -26.82 -19.63 -13.57
C ARG A 373 -27.30 -20.40 -14.80
#